data_AF-A0A957F062-F1
#
_entry.id   AF-A0A957F062-F1
#
_cell.length_a   1.000
_cell.length_b   1.000
_cell.length_c   1.000
_cell.angle_alpha   90.00
_cell.angle_beta   90.00
_cell.angle_gamma   90.00
#
_symmetry.space_group_name_H-M   'P 1'
#
loop_
_entity.id
_entity.type
_entity.pdbx_description
1 polymer ?
#
loop_
_entity_poly.entity_id
_entity_poly.type
_entity_poly.pdbx_seq_one_letter_code
_entity_poly.pdbx_strand_id
1 'polypeptide(L)'
;MLLNLAYRLWQQYRPDEGWLPLFLLFATLLAVVGGVLAVQWVPEDNIVASTAVLGFVLAVVLAKRPLSTLAAWFMLTSYGLLWPLLLLGQLFPTPFTLWQGWAATTAFWRQNGAFLWERINGWLMVVGSGGRSQETAVFALGLSLLTWFLAAYLGWSAYRQKRPL
;
A
#
# COMPACT_ATOMS: atom_id res chain seq x y z
N MET A 1 -7.20 -7.12 27.95
CA MET A 1 -6.66 -8.05 26.93
C MET A 1 -5.82 -7.34 25.87
N LEU A 2 -6.30 -6.23 25.26
CA LEU A 2 -5.57 -5.46 24.23
C LEU A 2 -4.21 -4.90 24.71
N LEU A 3 -4.14 -4.36 25.93
CA LEU A 3 -2.89 -3.82 26.49
C LEU A 3 -1.78 -4.89 26.62
N ASN A 4 -2.12 -6.11 27.03
CA ASN A 4 -1.15 -7.21 27.12
C ASN A 4 -0.67 -7.65 25.73
N LEU A 5 -1.55 -7.59 24.73
CA LEU A 5 -1.20 -7.92 23.35
C LEU A 5 -0.26 -6.84 22.77
N ALA A 6 -0.57 -5.56 23.00
CA ALA A 6 0.28 -4.44 22.59
C ALA A 6 1.67 -4.52 23.25
N TYR A 7 1.74 -4.82 24.55
CA TYR A 7 3.02 -4.97 25.25
C TYR A 7 3.86 -6.14 24.71
N ARG A 8 3.23 -7.28 24.40
CA ARG A 8 3.92 -8.43 23.77
C ARG A 8 4.45 -8.09 22.39
N LEU A 9 3.64 -7.43 21.56
CA LEU A 9 4.08 -6.94 20.25
C LEU A 9 5.23 -5.94 20.39
N TRP A 10 5.16 -5.04 21.36
CA TRP A 10 6.22 -4.07 21.64
C TRP A 10 7.54 -4.76 22.02
N GLN A 11 7.52 -5.81 22.84
CA GLN A 11 8.76 -6.53 23.15
C GLN A 11 9.26 -7.36 21.96
N GLN A 12 8.37 -8.02 21.22
CA GLN A 12 8.73 -8.87 20.10
C GLN A 12 9.25 -8.09 18.89
N TYR A 13 8.68 -6.90 18.64
CA TYR A 13 9.04 -6.07 17.49
C TYR A 13 10.16 -5.07 17.78
N ARG A 14 10.65 -4.92 19.01
CA ARG A 14 11.76 -4.01 19.32
C ARG A 14 12.96 -4.20 18.37
N PRO A 15 13.47 -3.15 17.71
CA PRO A 15 14.73 -3.19 16.96
C PRO A 15 15.93 -3.26 17.91
N ASP A 16 17.05 -3.82 17.46
CA ASP A 16 18.30 -3.88 18.25
C ASP A 16 18.78 -2.49 18.65
N GLU A 17 18.64 -1.51 17.77
CA GLU A 17 19.02 -0.10 17.97
C GLU A 17 17.99 0.69 18.80
N GLY A 18 16.92 0.03 19.25
CA GLY A 18 15.82 0.64 19.97
C GLY A 18 14.74 1.21 19.05
N TRP A 19 13.72 1.82 19.64
CA TRP A 19 12.53 2.31 18.92
C TRP A 19 12.75 3.64 18.20
N LEU A 20 13.75 4.42 18.62
CA LEU A 20 13.98 5.77 18.12
C LEU A 20 14.23 5.80 16.60
N PRO A 21 15.13 4.99 16.02
CA PRO A 21 15.35 4.99 14.56
C PRO A 21 14.08 4.61 13.79
N LEU A 22 13.31 3.66 14.30
CA LEU A 22 12.06 3.24 13.66
C LEU A 22 11.04 4.38 13.62
N PHE A 23 10.86 5.08 14.74
CA PHE A 23 9.96 6.23 14.80
C PHE A 23 10.44 7.40 13.93
N LEU A 24 11.75 7.62 13.85
CA LEU A 24 12.31 8.64 12.95
C LEU A 24 12.10 8.30 11.48
N LEU A 25 12.28 7.04 11.07
CA LEU A 25 12.00 6.58 9.71
C LEU A 25 10.50 6.72 9.39
N PHE A 26 9.64 6.34 10.33
CA PHE A 26 8.20 6.47 10.16
C PHE A 26 7.75 7.94 10.10
N ALA A 27 8.30 8.80 10.95
CA ALA A 27 8.02 10.24 10.93
C ALA A 27 8.49 10.88 9.61
N THR A 28 9.68 10.50 9.12
CA THR A 28 10.17 10.94 7.80
C THR A 28 9.22 10.51 6.68
N LEU A 29 8.75 9.27 6.71
CA LEU A 29 7.77 8.77 5.76
C LEU A 29 6.48 9.60 5.81
N LEU A 30 5.94 9.87 7.00
CA LEU A 30 4.74 10.71 7.16
C LEU A 30 4.96 12.14 6.68
N ALA A 31 6.14 12.73 6.88
CA ALA A 31 6.46 14.06 6.38
C ALA A 31 6.49 14.10 4.85
N VAL A 32 7.12 13.09 4.21
CA VAL A 32 7.16 12.96 2.74
C VAL A 32 5.75 12.79 2.18
N VAL A 33 4.98 11.86 2.74
CA VAL A 33 3.59 11.61 2.33
C VAL A 33 2.72 12.84 2.55
N GLY A 34 2.82 13.48 3.71
CA GLY A 34 2.11 14.72 4.01
C GLY A 34 2.44 15.83 3.02
N GLY A 35 3.70 15.95 2.60
CA GLY A 35 4.12 16.86 1.54
C GLY A 35 3.44 16.56 0.20
N VAL A 36 3.34 15.29 -0.20
CA VAL A 36 2.64 14.87 -1.44
C VAL A 36 1.14 15.18 -1.36
N LEU A 37 0.49 14.83 -0.24
CA LEU A 37 -0.95 15.04 -0.04
C LEU A 37 -1.31 16.54 0.02
N ALA A 38 -0.42 17.37 0.58
CA ALA A 38 -0.65 18.81 0.68
C ALA A 38 -0.79 19.49 -0.69
N VAL A 39 -0.23 18.91 -1.76
CA VAL A 39 -0.35 19.45 -3.12
C VAL A 39 -1.67 19.09 -3.79
N GLN A 40 -2.41 18.11 -3.27
CA GLN A 40 -3.73 17.69 -3.78
C GLN A 40 -3.74 17.41 -5.30
N TRP A 41 -2.68 16.76 -5.81
CA TRP A 41 -2.57 16.45 -7.24
C TRP A 41 -3.69 15.56 -7.77
N VAL A 42 -4.32 14.76 -6.91
CA VAL A 42 -5.32 13.75 -7.29
C VAL A 42 -6.43 13.73 -6.25
N PRO A 43 -7.72 13.64 -6.65
CA PRO A 43 -8.81 13.49 -5.68
C PRO A 43 -8.75 12.20 -4.86
N GLU A 44 -8.13 11.14 -5.38
CA GLU A 44 -7.92 9.86 -4.68
C GLU A 44 -6.58 9.78 -3.90
N ASP A 45 -6.12 10.90 -3.35
CA ASP A 45 -4.83 11.00 -2.66
C ASP A 45 -4.75 10.20 -1.34
N ASN A 46 -5.88 9.99 -0.66
CA ASN A 46 -6.01 9.18 0.54
C ASN A 46 -5.45 7.75 0.39
N ILE A 47 -5.43 7.21 -0.84
CA ILE A 47 -4.85 5.91 -1.17
C ILE A 47 -3.36 5.90 -0.86
N VAL A 48 -2.65 6.99 -1.13
CA VAL A 48 -1.20 7.16 -0.94
C VAL A 48 -0.83 7.04 0.55
N ALA A 49 -1.62 7.66 1.43
CA ALA A 49 -1.42 7.57 2.88
C ALA A 49 -1.55 6.12 3.38
N SER A 50 -2.63 5.44 2.97
CA SER A 50 -2.89 4.06 3.39
C SER A 50 -1.82 3.09 2.89
N THR A 51 -1.35 3.28 1.64
CA THR A 51 -0.28 2.46 1.06
C THR A 51 1.04 2.67 1.78
N ALA A 52 1.38 3.91 2.15
CA ALA A 52 2.59 4.19 2.91
C ALA A 52 2.60 3.43 4.25
N VAL A 53 1.54 3.55 5.03
CA VAL A 53 1.45 2.94 6.35
C VAL A 53 1.49 1.41 6.25
N LEU A 54 0.70 0.83 5.34
CA LEU A 54 0.66 -0.63 5.18
C LEU A 54 1.97 -1.19 4.61
N GLY A 55 2.60 -0.50 3.65
CA GLY A 55 3.90 -0.90 3.10
C GLY A 55 4.98 -0.93 4.18
N PHE A 56 5.02 0.10 5.03
CA PHE A 56 5.94 0.16 6.17
C PHE A 56 5.68 -0.98 7.17
N VAL A 57 4.44 -1.15 7.63
CA VAL A 57 4.05 -2.18 8.61
C VAL A 57 4.34 -3.58 8.07
N LEU A 58 3.97 -3.85 6.82
CA LEU A 58 4.19 -5.15 6.20
C LEU A 58 5.68 -5.46 6.06
N ALA A 59 6.50 -4.49 5.66
CA ALA A 59 7.95 -4.69 5.58
C ALA A 59 8.58 -4.95 6.94
N VAL A 60 8.17 -4.22 7.99
CA VAL A 60 8.61 -4.49 9.37
C VAL A 60 8.23 -5.90 9.82
N VAL A 61 7.01 -6.34 9.51
CA VAL A 61 6.54 -7.69 9.84
C VAL A 61 7.34 -8.75 9.08
N LEU A 62 7.52 -8.60 7.77
CA LEU A 62 8.21 -9.57 6.93
C LEU A 62 9.72 -9.61 7.19
N ALA A 63 10.34 -8.49 7.55
CA ALA A 63 11.77 -8.43 7.86
C ALA A 63 12.15 -9.29 9.08
N LYS A 64 11.22 -9.48 10.03
CA LYS A 64 11.43 -10.36 11.20
C LYS A 64 11.12 -11.83 10.96
N ARG A 65 10.39 -12.16 9.89
CA ARG A 65 10.01 -13.55 9.61
C ARG A 65 11.20 -14.32 9.04
N PRO A 66 11.31 -15.64 9.31
CA PRO A 66 12.35 -16.50 8.73
C PRO A 66 12.04 -16.83 7.25
N LEU A 67 11.73 -15.81 6.45
CA LEU A 67 11.48 -15.92 5.02
C LEU A 67 12.74 -15.53 4.24
N SER A 68 12.96 -16.19 3.11
CA SER A 68 13.99 -15.78 2.17
C SER A 68 13.74 -14.33 1.72
N THR A 69 14.81 -13.58 1.44
CA THR A 69 14.72 -12.20 0.98
C THR A 69 13.81 -12.10 -0.24
N LEU A 70 13.97 -13.03 -1.19
CA LEU A 70 13.19 -13.09 -2.41
C LEU A 70 11.69 -13.34 -2.12
N ALA A 71 11.34 -14.29 -1.26
CA ALA A 71 9.94 -14.57 -0.94
C ALA A 71 9.25 -13.38 -0.27
N ALA A 72 9.95 -12.70 0.64
CA ALA A 72 9.42 -11.52 1.32
C ALA A 72 9.22 -10.34 0.36
N TRP A 73 10.17 -10.09 -0.55
CA TRP A 73 10.01 -9.05 -1.56
C TRP A 73 8.93 -9.41 -2.59
N PHE A 74 8.78 -10.69 -2.95
CA PHE A 74 7.66 -11.13 -3.78
C PHE A 74 6.31 -10.83 -3.11
N MET A 75 6.19 -11.09 -1.81
CA MET A 75 5.00 -10.70 -1.03
C MET A 75 4.82 -9.17 -1.00
N LEU A 76 5.88 -8.40 -0.72
CA LEU A 76 5.79 -6.94 -0.72
C LEU A 76 5.34 -6.38 -2.07
N THR A 77 5.84 -6.93 -3.17
CA THR A 77 5.46 -6.52 -4.52
C THR A 77 4.02 -6.93 -4.83
N SER A 78 3.61 -8.15 -4.50
CA SER A 78 2.24 -8.60 -4.78
C SER A 78 1.21 -7.82 -3.98
N TYR A 79 1.43 -7.61 -2.68
CA TYR A 79 0.56 -6.76 -1.85
C TYR A 79 0.62 -5.28 -2.28
N GLY A 80 1.80 -4.80 -2.68
CA GLY A 80 1.99 -3.43 -3.17
C GLY A 80 1.25 -3.15 -4.47
N LEU A 81 1.11 -4.14 -5.35
CA LEU A 81 0.28 -4.05 -6.55
C LEU A 81 -1.20 -4.20 -6.23
N LEU A 82 -1.57 -5.19 -5.41
CA LEU A 82 -2.97 -5.49 -5.11
C LEU A 82 -3.65 -4.36 -4.33
N TRP A 83 -2.99 -3.81 -3.31
CA TRP A 83 -3.63 -2.87 -2.40
C TRP A 83 -4.12 -1.57 -3.07
N PRO A 84 -3.29 -0.83 -3.83
CA PRO A 84 -3.75 0.35 -4.57
C PRO A 84 -4.83 0.02 -5.59
N LEU A 85 -4.73 -1.12 -6.28
CA LEU A 85 -5.73 -1.54 -7.28
C LEU A 85 -7.09 -1.81 -6.63
N LEU A 86 -7.10 -2.46 -5.46
CA LEU A 86 -8.32 -2.71 -4.69
C LEU A 86 -8.97 -1.40 -4.24
N LEU A 87 -8.18 -0.42 -3.81
CA LEU A 87 -8.69 0.89 -3.38
C LEU A 87 -9.16 1.75 -4.56
N LEU A 88 -8.36 1.89 -5.61
CA LEU A 88 -8.70 2.66 -6.81
C LEU A 88 -9.95 2.09 -7.51
N GLY A 89 -10.03 0.77 -7.58
CA GLY A 89 -11.19 0.09 -8.14
C GLY A 89 -12.36 -0.06 -7.19
N GLN A 90 -12.29 0.45 -5.95
CA GLN A 90 -13.34 0.29 -4.93
C GLN A 90 -13.82 -1.17 -4.78
N LEU A 91 -12.88 -2.12 -4.87
CA LEU A 91 -13.17 -3.55 -4.97
C LEU A 91 -13.52 -4.21 -3.64
N PHE A 92 -13.59 -3.43 -2.55
CA PHE A 92 -14.05 -3.90 -1.24
C PHE A 92 -15.58 -3.80 -1.15
N PRO A 93 -16.29 -4.95 -1.21
CA PRO A 93 -17.75 -4.95 -1.15
C PRO A 93 -18.22 -4.49 0.24
N THR A 94 -19.33 -3.76 0.26
CA THR A 94 -20.01 -3.41 1.52
C THR A 94 -20.55 -4.68 2.20
N PRO A 95 -20.70 -4.69 3.55
CA PRO A 95 -21.31 -5.82 4.25
C PRO A 95 -22.69 -6.19 3.71
N PHE A 96 -23.46 -5.20 3.26
CA PHE A 96 -24.77 -5.40 2.64
C PHE A 96 -24.67 -6.21 1.34
N THR A 97 -23.73 -5.88 0.45
CA THR A 97 -23.50 -6.65 -0.80
C THR A 97 -23.02 -8.08 -0.53
N LEU A 98 -22.28 -8.29 0.56
CA LEU A 98 -21.87 -9.64 0.99
C LEU A 98 -23.07 -10.47 1.48
N TRP A 99 -23.99 -9.87 2.23
CA TRP A 99 -25.20 -10.53 2.72
C TRP A 99 -26.20 -10.91 1.64
N GLN A 100 -26.21 -10.19 0.51
CA GLN A 100 -27.00 -10.55 -0.66
C GLN A 100 -26.51 -11.82 -1.39
N GLY A 101 -25.36 -12.37 -0.98
CA GLY A 101 -24.83 -13.62 -1.46
C GLY A 101 -23.83 -13.49 -2.61
N TRP A 102 -23.39 -14.65 -3.13
CA TRP A 102 -22.29 -14.74 -4.08
C TRP A 102 -22.58 -14.09 -5.44
N ALA A 103 -23.81 -14.20 -5.93
CA ALA A 103 -24.21 -13.59 -7.20
C ALA A 103 -24.11 -12.05 -7.16
N ALA A 104 -24.55 -11.42 -6.07
CA ALA A 104 -24.45 -9.97 -5.89
C ALA A 104 -22.99 -9.51 -5.75
N THR A 105 -22.19 -10.24 -4.98
CA THR A 105 -20.77 -9.93 -4.77
C THR A 105 -19.96 -10.03 -6.06
N THR A 106 -20.20 -11.06 -6.88
CA THR A 106 -19.51 -11.23 -8.17
C THR A 106 -19.93 -10.18 -9.20
N ALA A 107 -21.21 -9.78 -9.22
CA ALA A 107 -21.67 -8.66 -10.04
C ALA A 107 -20.99 -7.34 -9.64
N PHE A 108 -20.90 -7.08 -8.32
CA PHE A 108 -20.19 -5.91 -7.79
C PHE A 108 -18.73 -5.87 -8.24
N TRP A 109 -17.99 -6.98 -8.13
CA TRP A 109 -16.60 -7.01 -8.57
C TRP A 109 -16.44 -6.85 -10.09
N ARG A 110 -17.34 -7.43 -10.88
CA ARG A 110 -17.31 -7.26 -12.35
C ARG A 110 -17.53 -5.81 -12.75
N GLN A 111 -18.53 -5.16 -12.15
CA GLN A 111 -18.84 -3.76 -12.45
C GLN A 111 -17.69 -2.82 -12.07
N ASN A 112 -17.21 -2.92 -10.83
CA ASN A 112 -16.14 -2.06 -10.32
C ASN A 112 -14.78 -2.35 -11.00
N GLY A 113 -14.52 -3.63 -11.32
CA GLY A 113 -13.35 -4.03 -12.09
C GLY A 113 -13.37 -3.49 -13.53
N ALA A 114 -14.54 -3.52 -14.19
CA ALA A 114 -14.71 -2.94 -15.52
C ALA A 114 -14.49 -1.42 -15.50
N PHE A 115 -15.01 -0.72 -14.48
CA PHE A 115 -14.81 0.71 -14.31
C PHE A 115 -13.33 1.08 -14.13
N LEU A 116 -12.60 0.34 -13.27
CA LEU A 116 -11.16 0.55 -13.10
C LEU A 116 -10.41 0.35 -14.43
N TRP A 117 -10.77 -0.71 -15.17
CA TRP A 117 -10.16 -1.02 -16.45
C TRP A 117 -10.42 0.07 -17.49
N GLU A 118 -11.64 0.61 -17.52
CA GLU A 118 -12.03 1.71 -18.41
C GLU A 118 -11.19 2.97 -18.13
N ARG A 119 -11.00 3.35 -16.86
CA ARG A 119 -10.15 4.50 -16.48
C ARG A 119 -8.70 4.32 -16.94
N ILE A 120 -8.13 3.13 -16.73
CA ILE A 120 -6.76 2.82 -17.14
C ILE A 120 -6.64 2.85 -18.66
N ASN A 121 -7.57 2.21 -19.37
CA ASN A 121 -7.54 2.14 -20.82
C ASN A 121 -7.80 3.51 -21.47
N GLY A 122 -8.70 4.32 -20.90
CA GLY A 122 -8.96 5.69 -21.32
C GLY A 122 -7.70 6.55 -21.21
N TRP A 123 -6.95 6.44 -20.11
CA TRP A 123 -5.65 7.11 -19.98
C TRP A 123 -4.65 6.64 -21.05
N LEU A 124 -4.52 5.31 -21.26
CA LEU A 124 -3.59 4.74 -22.23
C LEU A 124 -3.88 5.19 -23.67
N MET A 125 -5.15 5.21 -24.06
CA MET A 125 -5.59 5.65 -25.40
C MET A 125 -5.26 7.12 -25.65
N VAL A 126 -5.50 7.99 -24.67
CA VAL A 126 -5.22 9.43 -24.79
C VAL A 126 -3.71 9.70 -24.82
N VAL A 127 -2.94 9.06 -23.96
CA VAL A 127 -1.47 9.23 -23.95
C VAL A 127 -0.82 8.62 -25.19
N GLY A 128 -1.30 7.47 -25.65
CA GLY A 128 -0.82 6.80 -26.86
C GLY A 128 -1.08 7.58 -28.15
N SER A 129 -2.09 8.46 -28.15
CA SER A 129 -2.36 9.39 -29.26
C SER A 129 -1.62 10.74 -29.12
N GLY A 130 -0.74 10.88 -28.13
CA GLY A 130 0.01 12.11 -27.85
C GLY A 130 -0.80 13.20 -27.14
N GLY A 131 -2.00 12.87 -26.67
CA GLY A 131 -2.87 13.78 -25.93
C GLY A 131 -2.53 13.86 -24.43
N ARG A 132 -3.21 14.79 -23.74
CA ARG A 132 -3.16 14.94 -22.28
C ARG A 132 -4.46 14.42 -21.67
N SER A 133 -4.35 13.37 -20.86
CA SER A 133 -5.50 12.81 -20.13
C SER A 133 -5.79 13.60 -18.84
N GLN A 134 -7.07 13.73 -18.51
CA GLN A 134 -7.53 14.19 -17.19
C GLN A 134 -7.74 13.03 -16.21
N GLU A 135 -7.59 11.78 -16.66
CA GLU A 135 -7.68 10.61 -15.79
C GLU A 135 -6.50 10.56 -14.82
N THR A 136 -6.82 10.52 -13.53
CA THR A 136 -5.85 10.53 -12.43
C THR A 136 -5.49 9.14 -11.91
N ALA A 137 -6.24 8.10 -12.29
CA ALA A 137 -6.10 6.75 -11.73
C ALA A 137 -4.68 6.17 -11.89
N VAL A 138 -4.10 6.29 -13.10
CA VAL A 138 -2.75 5.78 -13.38
C VAL A 138 -1.69 6.54 -12.60
N PHE A 139 -1.87 7.85 -12.44
CA PHE A 139 -0.95 8.68 -11.66
C PHE A 139 -1.05 8.39 -10.16
N ALA A 140 -2.26 8.25 -9.60
CA ALA A 140 -2.46 7.79 -8.22
C ALA A 140 -1.88 6.39 -7.99
N LEU A 141 -2.04 5.47 -8.93
CA LEU A 141 -1.43 4.14 -8.88
C LEU A 141 0.09 4.24 -8.79
N GLY A 142 0.71 5.05 -9.67
CA GLY A 142 2.15 5.30 -9.66
C GLY A 142 2.65 5.88 -8.35
N LEU A 143 2.00 6.93 -7.83
CA LEU A 143 2.34 7.53 -6.54
C LEU A 143 2.19 6.56 -5.37
N SER A 144 1.11 5.78 -5.37
CA SER A 144 0.85 4.77 -4.33
C SER A 144 1.92 3.69 -4.34
N LEU A 145 2.34 3.23 -5.52
CA LEU A 145 3.41 2.23 -5.66
C LEU A 145 4.76 2.78 -5.22
N LEU A 146 5.13 3.99 -5.65
CA LEU A 146 6.38 4.64 -5.23
C LEU A 146 6.42 4.78 -3.71
N THR A 147 5.32 5.23 -3.12
CA THR A 147 5.20 5.43 -1.68
C THR A 147 5.24 4.10 -0.93
N TRP A 148 4.57 3.06 -1.45
CA TRP A 148 4.63 1.71 -0.91
C TRP A 148 6.06 1.16 -0.86
N PHE A 149 6.79 1.23 -1.97
CA PHE A 149 8.15 0.71 -2.03
C PHE A 149 9.13 1.53 -1.19
N LEU A 150 8.97 2.85 -1.13
CA LEU A 150 9.74 3.70 -0.22
C LEU A 150 9.49 3.30 1.24
N ALA A 151 8.22 3.20 1.63
CA ALA A 151 7.82 2.79 2.98
C ALA A 151 8.32 1.38 3.33
N ALA A 152 8.18 0.45 2.39
CA ALA A 152 8.65 -0.92 2.56
C ALA A 152 10.17 -0.98 2.72
N TYR A 153 10.92 -0.21 1.92
CA TYR A 153 12.36 -0.12 2.04
C TYR A 153 12.79 0.43 3.40
N LEU A 154 12.18 1.52 3.86
CA LEU A 154 12.45 2.11 5.18
C LEU A 154 12.18 1.08 6.30
N GLY A 155 11.01 0.43 6.27
CA GLY A 155 10.66 -0.59 7.26
C GLY A 155 11.59 -1.81 7.23
N TRP A 156 12.02 -2.23 6.04
CA TRP A 156 12.95 -3.33 5.86
C TRP A 156 14.36 -3.02 6.38
N SER A 157 14.84 -1.79 6.11
CA SER A 157 16.17 -1.33 6.51
C SER A 157 16.34 -1.29 8.03
N ALA A 158 15.26 -1.03 8.78
CA ALA A 158 15.28 -1.00 10.24
C ALA A 158 15.57 -2.36 10.91
N TYR A 159 15.40 -3.48 10.19
CA TYR A 159 15.48 -4.82 10.79
C TYR A 159 16.42 -5.81 10.09
N ARG A 160 16.65 -5.70 8.77
CA ARG A 160 17.40 -6.73 8.02
C ARG A 160 18.84 -6.36 7.65
N GLN A 161 19.39 -5.26 8.14
CA GLN A 161 20.80 -4.91 7.88
C GLN A 161 21.81 -5.96 8.41
N LYS A 162 21.43 -6.83 9.34
CA LYS A 162 22.35 -7.80 9.99
C LYS A 162 22.24 -9.25 9.52
N ARG A 163 21.44 -9.57 8.50
CA ARG A 163 21.44 -10.91 7.86
C ARG A 163 22.01 -10.77 6.46
N PRO A 164 23.35 -10.77 6.28
CA PRO A 164 23.95 -10.88 4.96
C PRO A 164 23.44 -12.16 4.28
N LEU A 165 23.23 -12.07 2.97
CA LEU A 165 22.74 -13.13 2.10
C LEU A 165 23.55 -14.42 2.23
#